data_AF-A0A8C7WTM2-F1
#
_entry.id   AF-A0A8C7WTM2-F1
#
_cell.length_a   1.000
_cell.length_b   1.000
_cell.length_c   1.000
_cell.angle_alpha   90.00
_cell.angle_beta   90.00
_cell.angle_gamma   90.00
#
_symmetry.space_group_name_H-M   'P 1'
#
loop_
_entity.id
_entity.type
_entity.pdbx_description
1 polymer ?
#
loop_
_entity_poly.entity_id
_entity_poly.type
_entity_poly.pdbx_seq_one_letter_code
_entity_poly.pdbx_strand_id
1 'polypeptide(L)' 'MSISENIQYHGILLPAVAHTKESLEYAENFSVKDSDVFVVTYPKSGEFVLKNNEV' A
#
# COMPACT_ATOMS: atom_id res chain seq x y z
N MET A 1 -17.32 18.56 -4.40
CA MET A 1 -16.50 17.52 -3.76
C MET A 1 -16.60 16.29 -4.63
N SER A 2 -15.59 15.97 -5.44
CA SER A 2 -15.62 14.74 -6.23
C SER A 2 -15.44 13.57 -5.28
N ILE A 3 -16.35 12.60 -5.34
CA ILE A 3 -16.21 11.35 -4.60
C ILE A 3 -14.99 10.66 -5.22
N SER A 4 -13.92 10.44 -4.45
CA SER A 4 -12.79 9.65 -4.94
C SER A 4 -13.30 8.25 -5.23
N GLU A 5 -13.19 7.82 -6.48
CA GLU A 5 -13.56 6.46 -6.85
C GLU A 5 -12.67 5.46 -6.11
N ASN A 6 -13.21 4.29 -5.77
CA ASN A 6 -12.46 3.18 -5.22
C ASN A 6 -12.32 2.11 -6.29
N ILE A 7 -11.17 1.44 -6.32
CA ILE A 7 -10.97 0.24 -7.12
C ILE A 7 -11.21 -1.00 -6.25
N GLN A 8 -11.87 -2.00 -6.82
CA GLN A 8 -12.01 -3.31 -6.20
C GLN A 8 -10.95 -4.25 -6.75
N TYR A 9 -10.14 -4.84 -5.88
CA TYR A 9 -9.09 -5.78 -6.25
C TYR A 9 -9.10 -6.98 -5.31
N HIS A 10 -9.30 -8.19 -5.83
CA HIS A 10 -9.46 -9.43 -5.06
C HIS A 10 -10.43 -9.33 -3.87
N GLY A 11 -11.51 -8.56 -4.02
CA GLY A 11 -12.51 -8.35 -2.95
C GLY A 11 -12.21 -7.23 -1.96
N ILE A 12 -11.07 -6.53 -2.09
CA ILE A 12 -10.68 -5.40 -1.25
C ILE A 12 -10.96 -4.08 -1.99
N LEU A 13 -11.51 -3.09 -1.28
CA LEU A 13 -11.70 -1.73 -1.80
C LEU A 13 -10.49 -0.85 -1.46
N LEU A 14 -9.90 -0.25 -2.49
CA LEU A 14 -8.70 0.57 -2.41
C LEU A 14 -8.95 1.96 -3.03
N PRO A 15 -8.39 3.04 -2.48
CA PRO A 15 -8.57 4.39 -3.05
C PRO A 15 -7.95 4.52 -4.45
N ALA A 16 -8.75 4.86 -5.47
CA ALA A 16 -8.27 5.01 -6.84
C ALA A 16 -7.33 6.22 -7.02
N VAL A 17 -7.34 7.16 -6.06
CA VAL A 17 -6.41 8.29 -6.03
C VAL A 17 -4.95 7.86 -5.81
N ALA A 18 -4.72 6.70 -5.20
CA ALA A 18 -3.38 6.22 -4.82
C ALA A 18 -2.97 4.91 -5.50
N HIS A 19 -3.94 4.14 -6.03
CA HIS A 19 -3.67 2.82 -6.59
C HIS A 19 -4.32 2.66 -7.96
N THR A 20 -3.63 1.90 -8.84
CA THR A 20 -4.16 1.39 -10.11
C THR A 20 -4.04 -0.14 -10.12
N LYS A 21 -4.75 -0.80 -11.03
CA LYS A 21 -4.71 -2.27 -11.16
C LYS A 21 -3.29 -2.77 -11.45
N GLU A 22 -2.57 -2.06 -12.30
CA GLU A 22 -1.19 -2.39 -12.70
C GLU A 22 -0.22 -2.27 -11.52
N SER A 23 -0.36 -1.22 -10.69
CA SER A 23 0.45 -1.08 -9.48
C SER A 23 0.18 -2.19 -8.47
N LEU A 24 -1.05 -2.67 -8.37
CA LEU A 24 -1.41 -3.76 -7.47
C LEU A 24 -0.88 -5.11 -7.98
N GLU A 25 -1.00 -5.36 -9.29
CA GLU A 25 -0.41 -6.55 -9.93
C GLU A 25 1.12 -6.56 -9.79
N TYR A 26 1.77 -5.39 -9.90
CA TYR A 26 3.20 -5.26 -9.63
C TYR A 26 3.54 -5.55 -8.16
N ALA A 27 2.75 -5.05 -7.21
CA ALA A 27 2.98 -5.31 -5.79
C ALA A 27 2.81 -6.79 -5.43
N GLU A 28 1.86 -7.50 -6.05
CA GLU A 28 1.64 -8.94 -5.87
C GLU A 28 2.82 -9.77 -6.42
N ASN A 29 3.40 -9.33 -7.54
CA ASN A 29 4.48 -10.02 -8.23
C ASN A 29 5.87 -9.40 -7.98
N PHE A 30 5.99 -8.57 -6.93
CA PHE A 30 7.23 -7.85 -6.65
C PHE A 30 8.37 -8.83 -6.36
N SER A 31 9.52 -8.64 -7.03
CA SER A 31 10.70 -9.47 -6.81
C SER A 31 11.43 -9.03 -5.55
N VAL A 32 11.27 -9.82 -4.48
CA VAL A 32 11.88 -9.57 -3.17
C VAL A 32 13.32 -10.07 -3.15
N LYS A 33 14.25 -9.24 -2.66
CA LYS A 33 15.63 -9.64 -2.37
C LYS A 33 15.80 -9.96 -0.89
N ASP A 34 16.81 -10.76 -0.56
CA ASP A 34 17.11 -11.16 0.83
C ASP A 34 17.39 -9.97 1.77
N SER A 35 17.84 -8.84 1.23
CA SER A 35 18.13 -7.62 1.99
C SER A 35 16.91 -6.71 2.21
N ASP A 36 15.79 -6.97 1.55
CA ASP A 36 14.64 -6.07 1.59
C ASP A 36 13.88 -6.22 2.91
N VAL A 37 13.48 -5.09 3.50
CA VAL A 37 12.69 -5.04 4.73
C VAL A 37 11.40 -4.28 4.47
N PHE A 38 10.25 -4.89 4.77
CA PHE A 38 8.93 -4.31 4.56
C PHE A 38 8.23 -4.03 5.89
N VAL A 39 7.51 -2.92 5.92
CA VAL A 39 6.59 -2.57 7.00
C VAL A 39 5.17 -2.86 6.55
N VAL A 40 4.51 -3.83 7.19
CA VAL A 40 3.14 -4.22 6.88
C VAL A 40 2.21 -3.71 7.97
N THR A 41 1.30 -2.80 7.62
CA THR A 41 0.38 -2.18 8.58
C THR A 41 -1.01 -2.00 7.96
N TYR A 42 -2.02 -1.90 8.82
CA TYR A 42 -3.35 -1.45 8.40
C TYR A 42 -3.37 0.09 8.40
N PRO A 43 -4.04 0.76 7.43
CA PRO A 43 -4.08 2.21 7.39
C PRO A 43 -4.47 2.83 8.74
N LYS A 44 -3.73 3.85 9.17
CA LYS A 44 -3.88 4.57 10.45
C LYS A 44 -3.48 3.81 11.72
N SER A 45 -2.92 2.61 11.64
CA SER A 45 -2.53 1.83 12.84
C SER A 45 -1.13 2.14 13.40
N GLY A 46 -0.45 3.20 12.96
CA GLY A 46 0.85 3.60 13.53
C GLY A 46 1.94 4.05 12.56
N GLU A 47 1.63 4.32 11.29
CA GLU A 47 2.63 4.66 10.26
C GLU A 47 3.57 5.83 10.65
N PHE A 48 3.06 6.80 11.42
CA PHE A 48 3.84 7.96 11.87
C PHE A 48 4.93 7.60 12.89
N VAL A 49 4.77 6.53 13.66
CA VAL A 49 5.72 6.11 14.71
C VAL A 49 6.90 5.35 14.12
N LEU A 50 6.67 4.56 13.07
CA LEU A 50 7.72 3.74 12.43
C LEU A 50 8.67 4.56 11.55
N LYS A 51 8.21 5.69 10.99
CA LYS A 51 9.04 6.60 10.17
C LYS A 51 10.02 7.44 11.00
N ASN A 52 9.82 7.58 12.31
CA ASN A 52 10.62 8.47 13.17
C ASN A 52 11.78 7.77 13.90
N ASN A 53 12.04 6.49 13.62
CA ASN A 53 13.16 5.72 14.19
C ASN A 53 14.30 5.55 13.18
N GLU A 54 14.60 6.59 12.42
CA GLU A 54 15.90 6.71 11.73
C GLU A 54 16.90 7.25 12.78
N VAL A 55 17.76 6.36 13.28
CA VAL A 55 18.99 6.70 14.01
C VAL A 55 20.11 6.92 13.01
#